data_AF-A0A937AV66-F1
#
_entry.id   AF-A0A937AV66-F1
#
_cell.length_a   1.000
_cell.length_b   1.000
_cell.length_c   1.000
_cell.angle_alpha   90.00
_cell.angle_beta   90.00
_cell.angle_gamma   90.00
#
_symmetry.space_group_name_H-M   'P 1'
#
loop_
_entity.id
_entity.type
_entity.pdbx_description
1 polymer ?
#
loop_
_entity_poly.entity_id
_entity_poly.type
_entity_poly.pdbx_seq_one_letter_code
_entity_poly.pdbx_strand_id
1 'polypeptide(L)'
;PSIALTGAASDNQKIAEQRWLSYFPDGNQGWAEWRRTGFPTLAPVPGSSSQVPRRIPYGPNEPLYNPTNYATAAASYNSNSQNAKIWWDK
;
A
#
# COMPACT_ATOMS: atom_id res chain seq x y z
N PRO A 1 -20.12 21.12 -3.55
CA PRO A 1 -19.42 19.89 -3.98
C PRO A 1 -20.43 18.80 -4.39
N SER A 2 -20.58 18.53 -5.70
CA SER A 2 -21.57 17.56 -6.21
C SER A 2 -20.97 16.16 -6.40
N ILE A 3 -20.37 15.60 -5.35
CA ILE A 3 -20.12 14.15 -5.32
C ILE A 3 -21.39 13.50 -4.79
N ALA A 4 -22.29 13.14 -5.71
CA ALA A 4 -23.51 12.41 -5.38
C ALA A 4 -23.24 10.90 -5.49
N LEU A 5 -23.63 10.17 -4.45
CA LEU A 5 -23.68 8.71 -4.46
C LEU A 5 -25.02 8.30 -5.08
N THR A 6 -24.99 7.40 -6.05
CA THR A 6 -26.16 6.93 -6.80
C THR A 6 -26.55 5.49 -6.44
N GLY A 7 -25.87 4.87 -5.47
CA GLY A 7 -26.01 3.46 -5.10
C GLY A 7 -25.30 2.49 -6.03
N ALA A 8 -24.43 2.97 -6.93
CA ALA A 8 -23.72 2.16 -7.91
C ALA A 8 -22.35 1.70 -7.38
N ALA A 9 -21.78 0.63 -7.93
CA ALA A 9 -20.44 0.16 -7.53
C ALA A 9 -19.33 1.22 -7.70
N SER A 10 -19.50 2.14 -8.67
CA SER A 10 -18.63 3.31 -8.87
C SER A 10 -18.58 4.25 -7.67
N ASP A 11 -19.57 4.20 -6.78
CA ASP A 11 -19.57 5.02 -5.56
C ASP A 11 -18.52 4.56 -4.56
N ASN A 12 -18.11 3.28 -4.59
CA ASN A 12 -17.01 2.79 -3.75
C ASN A 12 -15.69 3.49 -4.07
N GLN A 13 -15.44 3.78 -5.36
CA GLN A 13 -14.29 4.57 -5.79
C GLN A 13 -14.39 6.00 -5.24
N LYS A 14 -15.54 6.67 -5.42
CA LYS A 14 -15.75 8.03 -4.89
C LYS A 14 -15.54 8.09 -3.38
N ILE A 15 -16.05 7.10 -2.64
CA ILE A 15 -15.88 6.99 -1.19
C ILE A 15 -14.41 6.78 -0.83
N ALA A 16 -13.71 5.87 -1.51
CA ALA A 16 -12.29 5.59 -1.27
C ALA A 16 -11.42 6.82 -1.54
N GLU A 17 -11.66 7.54 -2.64
CA GLU A 17 -10.91 8.76 -3.01
C GLU A 17 -11.15 9.89 -2.00
N GLN A 18 -12.40 10.14 -1.59
CA GLN A 18 -12.69 11.16 -0.58
C GLN A 18 -12.11 10.79 0.79
N ARG A 19 -12.12 9.50 1.16
CA ARG A 19 -11.49 9.01 2.38
C ARG A 19 -9.98 9.17 2.31
N TRP A 20 -9.35 8.84 1.19
CA TRP A 20 -7.91 9.04 0.99
C TRP A 20 -7.51 10.51 1.14
N LEU A 21 -8.27 11.44 0.55
CA LEU A 21 -8.07 12.89 0.73
C LEU A 21 -8.21 13.32 2.19
N SER A 22 -9.17 12.76 2.93
CA SER A 22 -9.35 13.06 4.35
C SER A 22 -8.15 12.66 5.23
N TYR A 23 -7.35 11.70 4.78
CA TYR A 23 -6.11 11.27 5.43
C TYR A 23 -4.88 12.08 5.02
N PHE A 24 -5.00 13.20 4.29
CA PHE A 24 -3.86 14.07 3.98
C PHE A 24 -2.95 14.41 5.18
N PRO A 25 -3.45 14.74 6.39
CA PRO A 25 -2.58 14.98 7.55
C PRO A 25 -1.94 13.71 8.12
N ASP A 26 -2.43 12.52 7.76
CA ASP A 26 -1.90 11.21 8.19
C ASP A 26 -1.56 10.33 6.97
N GLY A 27 -0.36 10.55 6.43
CA GLY A 27 0.14 9.84 5.25
C GLY A 27 0.21 8.31 5.44
N ASN A 28 0.34 7.81 6.67
CA ASN A 28 0.36 6.36 6.92
C ASN A 28 -1.02 5.75 6.69
N GLN A 29 -2.08 6.42 7.17
CA GLN A 29 -3.46 6.02 6.93
C GLN A 29 -3.83 6.18 5.46
N GLY A 30 -3.42 7.29 4.83
CA GLY A 30 -3.58 7.48 3.39
C GLY A 30 -2.94 6.38 2.57
N TRP A 31 -1.71 5.99 2.90
CA TRP A 31 -1.00 4.89 2.23
C TRP A 31 -1.62 3.51 2.51
N ALA A 32 -2.15 3.28 3.72
CA ALA A 32 -2.88 2.05 4.03
C ALA A 32 -4.19 1.95 3.24
N GLU A 33 -4.96 3.04 3.18
CA GLU A 33 -6.23 3.10 2.45
C GLU A 33 -6.04 2.93 0.94
N TRP A 34 -5.01 3.58 0.38
CA TRP A 34 -4.65 3.38 -1.02
C TRP A 34 -4.30 1.92 -1.33
N ARG A 35 -3.48 1.26 -0.49
CA ARG A 35 -3.14 -0.16 -0.69
C ARG A 35 -4.35 -1.09 -0.58
N ARG A 36 -5.30 -0.77 0.30
CA ARG A 36 -6.51 -1.56 0.55
C ARG A 36 -7.55 -1.42 -0.56
N THR A 37 -7.68 -0.22 -1.13
CA THR A 37 -8.75 0.11 -2.10
C THR A 37 -8.26 0.16 -3.55
N GLY A 38 -6.97 0.40 -3.77
CA GLY A 38 -6.40 0.70 -5.09
C GLY A 38 -6.69 2.11 -5.61
N PHE A 39 -7.36 2.95 -4.82
CA PHE A 39 -7.77 4.31 -5.20
C PHE A 39 -7.09 5.39 -4.34
N PRO A 40 -6.79 6.57 -4.92
CA PRO A 40 -6.84 6.89 -6.35
C PRO A 40 -5.82 6.07 -7.16
N THR A 41 -6.00 5.98 -8.48
CA THR A 41 -5.02 5.33 -9.36
C THR A 41 -3.75 6.19 -9.41
N LEU A 42 -2.67 5.70 -8.80
CA LEU A 42 -1.39 6.40 -8.73
C LEU A 42 -0.44 5.89 -9.82
N ALA A 43 0.23 6.83 -10.50
CA ALA A 43 1.34 6.52 -11.40
C ALA A 43 2.68 6.53 -10.62
N PRO A 44 3.61 5.62 -10.92
CA PRO A 44 4.96 5.69 -10.38
C PRO A 44 5.64 6.99 -10.79
N VAL A 45 6.45 7.56 -9.90
CA VAL A 45 7.23 8.77 -10.20
C VAL A 45 8.29 8.43 -11.26
N PRO A 46 8.46 9.26 -12.31
CA PRO A 46 9.53 9.06 -13.29
C PRO A 46 10.91 8.97 -12.63
N GLY A 47 11.71 7.97 -13.01
CA GLY A 47 13.03 7.71 -12.40
C GLY A 47 12.99 6.92 -11.09
N SER A 48 11.81 6.51 -10.61
CA SER A 48 11.64 5.58 -9.48
C SER A 48 11.48 4.13 -9.97
N SER A 49 11.13 3.22 -9.05
CA SER A 49 10.75 1.84 -9.37
C SER A 49 9.55 1.77 -10.32
N SER A 50 9.39 0.63 -11.00
CA SER A 50 8.29 0.36 -11.94
C SER A 50 6.88 0.44 -11.34
N GLN A 51 6.77 0.46 -10.00
CA GLN A 51 5.50 0.58 -9.28
C GLN A 51 5.68 1.31 -7.94
N VAL A 52 4.57 1.79 -7.38
CA VAL A 52 4.53 2.39 -6.04
C VAL A 52 4.70 1.28 -4.98
N PRO A 53 5.61 1.43 -4.00
CA PRO A 53 5.84 0.41 -2.96
C PRO A 53 4.58 0.04 -2.16
N ARG A 54 4.45 -1.25 -1.85
CA ARG A 54 3.30 -1.84 -1.13
C ARG A 54 3.61 -2.16 0.33
N ARG A 55 4.89 -2.23 0.70
CA ARG A 55 5.34 -2.44 2.09
C ARG A 55 6.69 -1.79 2.34
N ILE A 56 7.01 -1.65 3.62
CA ILE A 56 8.37 -1.37 4.08
C ILE A 56 9.08 -2.73 4.25
N PRO A 57 10.24 -2.94 3.61
CA PRO A 57 11.06 -4.14 3.84
C PRO A 57 11.52 -4.25 5.30
N TYR A 58 11.79 -5.47 5.76
CA TYR A 58 12.51 -5.70 7.01
C TYR A 58 13.87 -4.99 6.97
N GLY A 59 14.31 -4.52 8.15
CA GLY A 59 15.53 -3.74 8.28
C GLY A 59 16.78 -4.53 7.85
N PRO A 60 17.85 -3.82 7.41
CA PRO A 60 19.05 -4.44 6.86
C PRO A 60 19.84 -5.28 7.89
N ASN A 61 19.60 -5.07 9.20
CA ASN A 61 20.29 -5.79 10.27
C ASN A 61 19.55 -7.06 10.73
N GLU A 62 18.30 -7.28 10.29
CA GLU A 62 17.53 -8.48 10.65
C GLU A 62 18.20 -9.81 10.22
N PRO A 63 18.85 -9.90 9.04
CA PRO A 63 19.62 -11.09 8.68
C PRO A 63 20.79 -11.37 9.62
N LEU A 64 21.34 -10.36 10.29
CA LEU A 64 22.48 -10.50 11.22
C LEU A 64 22.02 -10.95 12.61
N TYR A 65 20.98 -10.31 13.15
CA TYR A 65 20.53 -10.56 14.53
C TYR A 65 19.47 -11.65 14.65
N ASN A 66 18.76 -11.98 13.57
CA ASN A 66 17.65 -12.93 13.59
C ASN A 66 17.52 -13.75 12.28
N PRO A 67 18.59 -14.45 11.84
CA PRO A 67 18.68 -15.02 10.50
C PRO A 67 17.57 -16.03 10.17
N THR A 68 17.23 -16.93 11.09
CA THR A 68 16.24 -18.00 10.86
C THR A 68 14.83 -17.45 10.64
N ASN A 69 14.40 -16.52 11.49
CA ASN A 69 13.08 -15.91 11.37
C ASN A 69 13.03 -14.94 10.19
N TYR A 70 14.11 -14.19 9.94
CA TYR A 70 14.23 -13.34 8.75
C TYR A 70 14.05 -14.15 7.47
N ALA A 71 14.79 -15.27 7.32
CA ALA A 71 14.72 -16.09 6.11
C ALA A 71 13.29 -16.62 5.85
N THR A 72 12.62 -17.08 6.91
CA THR A 72 11.23 -17.57 6.83
C THR A 72 10.27 -16.46 6.41
N ALA A 73 10.35 -15.29 7.06
CA ALA A 73 9.45 -14.17 6.79
C ALA A 73 9.72 -13.53 5.42
N ALA A 74 10.99 -13.38 5.03
CA ALA A 74 11.39 -12.81 3.75
C ALA A 74 10.89 -13.66 2.58
N ALA A 75 10.92 -15.00 2.71
CA ALA A 75 10.39 -15.92 1.70
C ALA A 75 8.90 -15.70 1.41
N SER A 76 8.10 -15.35 2.43
CA SER A 76 6.66 -15.04 2.25
C SER A 76 6.39 -13.73 1.50
N TYR A 77 7.40 -12.87 1.35
CA TYR A 77 7.25 -11.53 0.77
C TYR A 77 8.23 -11.30 -0.39
N ASN A 78 8.34 -12.26 -1.30
CA ASN A 78 9.20 -12.21 -2.48
C ASN A 78 10.64 -11.81 -2.14
N SER A 79 11.24 -12.49 -1.16
CA SER A 79 12.58 -12.19 -0.63
C SER A 79 12.68 -10.76 -0.07
N ASN A 80 11.74 -10.38 0.79
CA ASN A 80 11.67 -9.06 1.43
C ASN A 80 11.54 -7.89 0.44
N SER A 81 10.83 -8.09 -0.68
CA SER A 81 10.60 -7.03 -1.67
C SER A 81 9.62 -5.98 -1.16
N GLN A 82 9.93 -4.69 -1.36
CA GLN A 82 9.00 -3.58 -1.08
C GLN A 82 7.70 -3.63 -1.89
N ASN A 83 7.70 -4.42 -2.96
CA ASN A 83 6.57 -4.59 -3.87
C ASN A 83 5.65 -5.75 -3.49
N ALA A 84 6.04 -6.58 -2.52
CA ALA A 84 5.19 -7.67 -2.07
C ALA A 84 3.97 -7.13 -1.32
N LYS A 85 2.78 -7.63 -1.69
CA LYS A 85 1.54 -7.32 -0.97
C LYS A 85 1.57 -7.92 0.43
N ILE A 86 0.93 -7.23 1.36
CA ILE A 86 0.70 -7.69 2.73
C ILE A 86 -0.65 -8.40 2.83
N TRP A 87 -0.88 -9.18 3.89
CA TRP A 87 -2.01 -10.11 3.97
C TRP A 87 -3.41 -9.49 3.77
N TRP A 88 -3.58 -8.20 4.10
CA TRP A 88 -4.84 -7.47 3.90
C TRP A 88 -4.91 -6.69 2.58
N ASP A 89 -3.79 -6.54 1.88
CA ASP A 89 -3.68 -5.91 0.57
C ASP A 89 -3.97 -6.98 -0.49
N LYS A 90 -5.20 -6.98 -1.02
CA LYS A 90 -5.68 -7.99 -1.98
C LYS A 90 -5.51 -7.54 -3.43
#